data_AF-A0A3M0BYE7-F1
#
_entry.id   AF-A0A3M0BYE7-F1
#
_cell.length_a   1.000
_cell.length_b   1.000
_cell.length_c   1.000
_cell.angle_alpha   90.00
_cell.angle_beta   90.00
_cell.angle_gamma   90.00
#
_symmetry.space_group_name_H-M   'P 1'
#
loop_
_entity.id
_entity.type
_entity.pdbx_description
1 polymer ?
#
loop_
_entity_poly.entity_id
_entity_poly.type
_entity_poly.pdbx_seq_one_letter_code
_entity_poly.pdbx_strand_id
1 'polypeptide(L)'
;MNKKNLWILTEERPKREVIAKILYKFAKDNKIACFIDTIRVLPILNKDRRFTFLYEVVGFHSNKINKVFLKIVSGYSSFVDFLVFYQDKEPTEDNIPLYAIEETKTDDSESRNTGVFQRASKFVYIDYYYPNIRKIMLYNLKIKQKPEPTDTYIFGTRCLLTLGVEILGKKLDPKIFKPFSSVDELINFKNSMRKPPRGNIPILIHKQGNVIKISGRLIKSNSLAHDPNIGALSLISATLRKLGWEGRIVITNHSLNQRHLTPHNKFIKIANMLNIEIENLKVPKAVRDRRYWKYESESEKLGTIFIHIVVENFTNGDAIFENHAGCEKGYFITKDGKPIPLEKYADRDAYKKGDKSKIISIPDLILIDFGRYEIINIEGKKYEFRHKAIEELNNFEEIEKRYIKKYYPKYKIIRTVVLYGGHERKIIEIEIGFLLNKNGDLVLGIKPPELFKDAIKNLIDFWFG
;
A
#
# COMPACT_ATOMS: atom_id res chain seq x y z
N MET A 1 21.69 8.69 28.40
CA MET A 1 20.91 9.05 27.19
C MET A 1 19.47 8.62 27.41
N ASN A 2 18.51 9.54 27.33
CA ASN A 2 17.10 9.18 27.41
C ASN A 2 16.72 8.28 26.21
N LYS A 3 16.00 7.20 26.50
CA LYS A 3 15.50 6.30 25.46
C LYS A 3 14.45 7.05 24.63
N LYS A 4 14.59 7.04 23.31
CA LYS A 4 13.60 7.62 22.39
C LYS A 4 12.59 6.58 21.96
N ASN A 5 11.43 7.03 21.49
CA ASN A 5 10.43 6.16 20.87
C ASN A 5 10.76 5.96 19.38
N LEU A 6 10.37 4.81 18.85
CA LEU A 6 10.34 4.56 17.42
C LEU A 6 8.89 4.68 16.94
N TRP A 7 8.63 5.55 15.98
CA TRP A 7 7.30 5.75 15.41
C TRP A 7 7.26 5.21 14.00
N ILE A 8 6.27 4.37 13.71
CA ILE A 8 6.00 3.84 12.38
C ILE A 8 4.65 4.41 11.94
N LEU A 9 4.66 5.31 10.97
CA LEU A 9 3.45 5.81 10.34
C LEU A 9 3.18 4.96 9.10
N THR A 10 1.94 4.50 8.91
CA THR A 10 1.59 3.60 7.80
C THR A 10 0.29 4.00 7.11
N GLU A 11 0.25 3.94 5.78
CA GLU A 11 -1.01 4.02 5.02
C GLU A 11 -1.69 2.65 4.90
N GLU A 12 -0.90 1.58 5.08
CA GLU A 12 -1.25 0.17 4.97
C GLU A 12 -1.62 -0.47 6.33
N ARG A 13 -2.22 -1.66 6.28
CA ARG A 13 -2.40 -2.53 7.46
C ARG A 13 -1.03 -3.02 7.97
N PRO A 14 -0.73 -2.89 9.28
CA PRO A 14 0.60 -3.22 9.82
C PRO A 14 0.83 -4.73 9.94
N LYS A 15 1.31 -5.36 8.86
CA LYS A 15 1.65 -6.80 8.83
C LYS A 15 2.83 -7.09 9.75
N ARG A 16 2.72 -8.10 10.61
CA ARG A 16 3.74 -8.42 11.64
C ARG A 16 5.12 -8.62 11.04
N GLU A 17 5.22 -9.35 9.93
CA GLU A 17 6.46 -9.62 9.22
C GLU A 17 7.09 -8.38 8.57
N VAL A 18 6.27 -7.42 8.14
CA VAL A 18 6.73 -6.15 7.57
C VAL A 18 7.31 -5.28 8.68
N ILE A 19 6.59 -5.15 9.79
CA ILE A 19 7.05 -4.42 10.97
C ILE A 19 8.37 -5.04 11.49
N ALA A 20 8.46 -6.37 11.59
CA ALA A 20 9.70 -7.04 12.00
C ALA A 20 10.89 -6.70 11.07
N LYS A 21 10.68 -6.68 9.75
CA LYS A 21 11.73 -6.30 8.77
C LYS A 21 12.15 -4.84 8.94
N ILE A 22 11.21 -3.93 9.20
CA ILE A 22 11.48 -2.51 9.46
C ILE A 22 12.30 -2.34 10.75
N LEU A 23 11.90 -3.02 11.83
CA LEU A 23 12.58 -2.99 13.12
C LEU A 23 14.01 -3.54 13.03
N TYR A 24 14.18 -4.68 12.35
CA TYR A 24 15.50 -5.26 12.11
C TYR A 24 16.40 -4.34 11.28
N LYS A 25 15.84 -3.72 10.23
CA LYS A 25 16.56 -2.73 9.40
C LYS A 25 17.00 -1.53 10.23
N PHE A 26 16.10 -0.97 11.06
CA PHE A 26 16.41 0.12 11.97
C PHE A 26 17.54 -0.25 12.93
N ALA A 27 17.44 -1.40 13.60
CA ALA A 27 18.44 -1.85 14.56
C ALA A 27 19.82 -2.03 13.91
N LYS A 28 19.86 -2.69 12.74
CA LYS A 28 21.10 -2.94 11.99
C LYS A 28 21.79 -1.63 11.58
N ASP A 29 21.04 -0.70 10.98
CA ASP A 29 21.60 0.55 10.49
C ASP A 29 22.13 1.46 11.62
N ASN A 30 21.46 1.43 12.77
CA ASN A 30 21.83 2.24 13.93
C ASN A 30 22.77 1.50 14.88
N LYS A 31 23.24 0.30 14.52
CA LYS A 31 24.11 -0.57 15.33
C LYS A 31 23.56 -0.79 16.75
N ILE A 32 22.24 -0.98 16.85
CA ILE A 32 21.52 -1.19 18.10
C ILE A 32 21.40 -2.70 18.33
N ALA A 33 21.89 -3.17 19.48
CA ALA A 33 21.58 -4.50 19.97
C ALA A 33 20.10 -4.59 20.36
N CYS A 34 19.41 -5.61 19.85
CA CYS A 34 18.00 -5.86 20.11
C CYS A 34 17.67 -7.35 20.12
N PHE A 35 16.59 -7.69 20.80
CA PHE A 35 15.91 -8.99 20.67
C PHE A 35 14.58 -8.78 19.94
N ILE A 36 14.27 -9.65 18.99
CA ILE A 36 13.02 -9.64 18.25
C ILE A 36 12.32 -10.98 18.51
N ASP A 37 11.28 -10.94 19.31
CA ASP A 37 10.42 -12.08 19.63
C ASP A 37 9.19 -12.09 18.70
N THR A 38 8.10 -12.72 19.14
CA THR A 38 6.82 -12.63 18.43
C THR A 38 6.30 -11.19 18.46
N ILE A 39 6.34 -10.54 17.30
CA ILE A 39 5.76 -9.20 17.13
C ILE A 39 4.24 -9.25 17.29
N ARG A 40 3.73 -8.41 18.19
CA ARG A 40 2.29 -8.13 18.35
C ARG A 40 2.03 -6.65 18.20
N VAL A 41 0.87 -6.31 17.66
CA VAL A 41 0.41 -4.93 17.47
C VAL A 41 -0.81 -4.75 18.37
N LEU A 42 -0.66 -3.94 19.41
CA LEU A 42 -1.64 -3.79 20.47
C LEU A 42 -2.33 -2.43 20.35
N PRO A 43 -3.66 -2.39 20.15
CA PRO A 43 -4.40 -1.13 20.23
C PRO A 43 -4.31 -0.57 21.66
N ILE A 44 -3.97 0.71 21.80
CA ILE A 44 -3.88 1.37 23.11
C ILE A 44 -5.24 1.93 23.48
N LEU A 45 -5.77 1.49 24.62
CA LEU A 45 -6.99 2.00 25.22
C LEU A 45 -6.68 3.07 26.28
N ASN A 46 -7.50 4.12 26.33
CA ASN A 46 -7.45 5.10 27.40
C ASN A 46 -8.21 4.61 28.65
N LYS A 47 -8.18 5.36 29.75
CA LYS A 47 -8.85 5.01 31.01
C LYS A 47 -10.37 4.79 30.87
N ASP A 48 -11.00 5.41 29.88
CA ASP A 48 -12.42 5.25 29.55
C ASP A 48 -12.68 4.03 28.62
N ARG A 49 -11.68 3.18 28.43
CA ARG A 49 -11.70 2.00 27.53
C ARG A 49 -11.92 2.35 26.06
N ARG A 50 -11.64 3.59 25.65
CA ARG A 50 -11.71 4.00 24.24
C ARG A 50 -10.38 3.82 23.55
N PHE A 51 -10.42 3.40 22.29
CA PHE A 51 -9.25 3.30 21.45
C PHE A 51 -8.69 4.69 21.15
N THR A 52 -7.38 4.86 21.36
CA THR A 52 -6.69 6.14 21.19
C THR A 52 -6.26 6.43 19.76
N PHE A 53 -6.58 5.53 18.81
CA PHE A 53 -6.05 5.55 17.44
C PHE A 53 -4.52 5.38 17.36
N LEU A 54 -3.92 4.86 18.45
CA LEU A 54 -2.50 4.57 18.56
C LEU A 54 -2.30 3.08 18.90
N TYR A 55 -1.34 2.45 18.22
CA TYR A 55 -0.94 1.08 18.51
C TYR A 55 0.45 1.05 19.13
N GLU A 56 0.68 0.12 20.06
CA GLU A 56 2.01 -0.24 20.57
C GLU A 56 2.45 -1.54 19.90
N VAL A 57 3.67 -1.55 19.34
CA VAL A 57 4.30 -2.75 18.82
C VAL A 57 5.19 -3.34 19.92
N VAL A 58 4.88 -4.56 20.35
CA VAL A 58 5.66 -5.31 21.35
C VAL A 58 6.36 -6.52 20.73
N GLY A 59 7.29 -7.11 21.46
CA GLY A 59 8.18 -8.17 20.98
C GLY A 59 9.48 -7.63 20.37
N PHE A 60 9.79 -6.35 20.58
CA PHE A 60 11.05 -5.74 20.18
C PHE A 60 11.72 -5.06 21.36
N HIS A 61 12.84 -5.62 21.82
CA HIS A 61 13.48 -5.23 23.06
C HIS A 61 14.86 -4.62 22.79
N SER A 62 15.08 -3.39 23.27
CA SER A 62 16.38 -2.74 23.23
C SER A 62 16.53 -1.70 24.35
N ASN A 63 17.72 -1.59 24.92
CA ASN A 63 18.05 -0.55 25.90
C ASN A 63 18.16 0.86 25.30
N LYS A 64 18.07 1.02 23.98
CA LYS A 64 18.10 2.32 23.30
C LYS A 64 16.70 2.84 22.94
N ILE A 65 15.68 2.01 23.06
CA ILE A 65 14.33 2.29 22.54
C ILE A 65 13.37 2.16 23.70
N ASN A 66 12.53 3.17 23.87
CA ASN A 66 11.53 3.17 24.93
C ASN A 66 10.32 2.34 24.52
N LYS A 67 9.60 2.81 23.49
CA LYS A 67 8.47 2.12 22.89
C LYS A 67 8.51 2.19 21.38
N VAL A 68 7.83 1.25 20.73
CA VAL A 68 7.54 1.30 19.30
C VAL A 68 6.06 1.60 19.14
N PHE A 69 5.76 2.74 18.53
CA PHE A 69 4.40 3.17 18.25
C PHE A 69 4.07 3.05 16.77
N LEU A 70 2.82 2.74 16.48
CA LEU A 70 2.30 2.70 15.13
C LEU A 70 1.01 3.50 15.02
N LYS A 71 0.89 4.30 13.96
CA LYS A 71 -0.28 5.13 13.71
C LYS A 71 -0.61 5.17 12.22
N ILE A 72 -1.90 5.13 11.90
CA ILE A 72 -2.38 5.12 10.52
C ILE A 72 -2.40 6.55 9.99
N VAL A 73 -1.85 6.73 8.80
CA VAL A 73 -1.78 8.01 8.09
C VAL A 73 -2.35 7.86 6.68
N SER A 74 -2.51 8.99 6.01
CA SER A 74 -2.87 9.05 4.60
C SER A 74 -2.10 10.15 3.89
N GLY A 75 -1.78 9.93 2.62
CA GLY A 75 -1.15 10.92 1.76
C GLY A 75 -2.08 12.05 1.35
N TYR A 76 -1.54 13.26 1.15
CA TYR A 76 -2.22 14.28 0.34
C TYR A 76 -2.16 13.96 -1.16
N SER A 77 -1.20 13.14 -1.57
CA SER A 77 -1.02 12.70 -2.95
C SER A 77 -0.26 11.37 -2.99
N SER A 78 0.82 11.25 -3.78
CA SER A 78 1.62 10.02 -3.87
C SER A 78 2.41 9.74 -2.58
N PHE A 79 1.88 8.90 -1.70
CA PHE A 79 2.48 8.54 -0.42
C PHE A 79 3.19 7.18 -0.46
N VAL A 80 4.27 7.02 0.29
CA VAL A 80 4.96 5.72 0.50
C VAL A 80 4.27 4.98 1.62
N ASP A 81 4.25 3.65 1.60
CA ASP A 81 3.43 2.90 2.56
C ASP A 81 3.83 3.11 4.03
N PHE A 82 5.11 3.35 4.34
CA PHE A 82 5.58 3.63 5.69
C PHE A 82 6.57 4.80 5.79
N LEU A 83 6.46 5.55 6.89
CA LEU A 83 7.49 6.48 7.39
C LEU A 83 7.94 6.06 8.78
N VAL A 84 9.25 6.16 9.05
CA VAL A 84 9.83 5.76 10.35
C VAL A 84 10.56 6.93 10.99
N PHE A 85 10.27 7.21 12.27
CA PHE A 85 10.89 8.29 13.05
C PHE A 85 11.48 7.76 14.35
N TYR A 86 12.58 8.34 14.82
CA TYR A 86 13.20 7.99 16.09
C TYR A 86 13.35 9.22 16.98
N GLN A 87 12.33 9.45 17.82
CA GLN A 87 12.14 10.67 18.59
C GLN A 87 11.21 10.44 19.78
N ASP A 88 11.26 11.34 20.76
CA ASP A 88 10.46 11.20 21.99
C ASP A 88 8.96 11.44 21.74
N LYS A 89 8.63 12.53 21.04
CA LYS A 89 7.25 12.97 20.82
C LYS A 89 6.65 12.36 19.55
N GLU A 90 5.32 12.29 19.51
CA GLU A 90 4.57 11.91 18.32
C GLU A 90 4.98 12.79 17.11
N PRO A 91 5.24 12.21 15.92
CA PRO A 91 5.66 12.96 14.75
C PRO A 91 4.65 14.02 14.30
N THR A 92 5.16 15.20 13.95
CA THR A 92 4.42 16.19 13.17
C THR A 92 4.92 16.19 11.73
N GLU A 93 4.15 16.79 10.82
CA GLU A 93 4.49 16.85 9.39
C GLU A 93 5.84 17.54 9.12
N ASP A 94 6.27 18.42 10.03
CA ASP A 94 7.55 19.13 10.00
C ASP A 94 8.74 18.27 10.46
N ASN A 95 8.51 17.11 11.08
CA ASN A 95 9.59 16.21 11.46
C ASN A 95 10.10 15.46 10.22
N ILE A 96 11.40 15.15 10.22
CA ILE A 96 12.06 14.44 9.12
C ILE A 96 12.11 12.95 9.47
N PRO A 97 11.53 12.06 8.62
CA PRO A 97 11.62 10.63 8.84
C PRO A 97 13.03 10.11 8.56
N LEU A 98 13.43 9.05 9.27
CA LEU A 98 14.64 8.28 8.99
C LEU A 98 14.49 7.45 7.72
N TYR A 99 13.33 6.82 7.55
CA TYR A 99 13.04 5.96 6.41
C TYR A 99 11.73 6.32 5.75
N ALA A 100 11.73 6.18 4.43
CA ALA A 100 10.55 6.14 3.59
C ALA A 100 10.50 4.79 2.87
N ILE A 101 9.46 4.02 3.12
CA ILE A 101 9.39 2.62 2.73
C ILE A 101 8.14 2.38 1.91
N GLU A 102 8.32 1.85 0.71
CA GLU A 102 7.24 1.32 -0.11
C GLU A 102 7.23 -0.20 0.00
N GLU A 103 6.11 -0.80 0.42
CA GLU A 103 5.94 -2.25 0.45
C GLU A 103 5.45 -2.75 -0.92
N THR A 104 5.85 -3.96 -1.26
CA THR A 104 5.12 -4.74 -2.25
C THR A 104 5.17 -6.22 -1.96
N LYS A 105 4.04 -6.91 -2.13
CA LYS A 105 4.01 -8.37 -2.19
C LYS A 105 4.32 -8.95 -3.57
N THR A 106 4.37 -8.10 -4.60
CA THR A 106 4.31 -8.53 -6.00
C THR A 106 5.69 -8.86 -6.56
N ASP A 107 5.84 -10.09 -7.07
CA ASP A 107 7.01 -10.46 -7.85
C ASP A 107 6.84 -10.11 -9.34
N ASP A 108 7.94 -10.17 -10.11
CA ASP A 108 7.96 -9.97 -11.55
C ASP A 108 6.97 -10.89 -12.29
N SER A 109 6.72 -12.08 -11.75
CA SER A 109 5.81 -13.10 -12.31
C SER A 109 4.33 -12.70 -12.36
N GLU A 110 3.84 -11.81 -11.48
CA GLU A 110 2.40 -11.56 -11.33
C GLU A 110 1.91 -10.26 -11.99
N SER A 111 2.81 -9.32 -12.30
CA SER A 111 2.45 -7.93 -12.69
C SER A 111 2.70 -7.59 -14.16
N ARG A 112 2.70 -8.60 -15.05
CA ARG A 112 3.08 -8.45 -16.47
C ARG A 112 4.40 -7.67 -16.62
N ASN A 113 5.32 -7.87 -15.67
CA ASN A 113 6.63 -7.25 -15.58
C ASN A 113 6.65 -5.72 -15.35
N THR A 114 5.52 -5.08 -15.05
CA THR A 114 5.43 -3.60 -14.89
C THR A 114 5.24 -3.12 -13.44
N GLY A 115 5.18 -4.04 -12.48
CA GLY A 115 4.93 -3.71 -11.07
C GLY A 115 5.98 -2.76 -10.46
N VAL A 116 7.21 -2.77 -10.95
CA VAL A 116 8.27 -1.84 -10.51
C VAL A 116 7.93 -0.39 -10.85
N PHE A 117 7.34 -0.13 -12.02
CA PHE A 117 7.05 1.24 -12.44
C PHE A 117 5.88 1.87 -11.69
N GLN A 118 4.84 1.08 -11.39
CA GLN A 118 3.64 1.60 -10.72
C GLN A 118 3.95 2.25 -9.37
N ARG A 119 5.01 1.78 -8.69
CA ARG A 119 5.42 2.23 -7.36
C ARG A 119 6.53 3.30 -7.39
N ALA A 120 7.36 3.28 -8.42
CA ALA A 120 8.56 4.12 -8.52
C ALA A 120 8.32 5.64 -8.37
N SER A 121 7.17 6.13 -8.83
CA SER A 121 6.82 7.55 -8.72
C SER A 121 6.72 8.05 -7.27
N LYS A 122 6.45 7.19 -6.29
CA LYS A 122 6.41 7.57 -4.86
C LYS A 122 7.80 7.99 -4.36
N PHE A 123 8.86 7.29 -4.77
CA PHE A 123 10.24 7.63 -4.44
C PHE A 123 10.73 8.93 -5.07
N VAL A 124 10.24 9.26 -6.26
CA VAL A 124 10.53 10.55 -6.91
C VAL A 124 9.80 11.67 -6.19
N TYR A 125 8.55 11.44 -5.80
CA TYR A 125 7.69 12.45 -5.20
C TYR A 125 8.12 12.80 -3.76
N ILE A 126 8.58 11.83 -2.97
CA ILE A 126 8.97 12.08 -1.57
C ILE A 126 10.24 12.93 -1.43
N ASP A 127 11.17 12.85 -2.37
CA ASP A 127 12.42 13.66 -2.35
C ASP A 127 12.14 15.17 -2.31
N TYR A 128 10.95 15.59 -2.75
CA TYR A 128 10.52 16.98 -2.70
C TYR A 128 10.17 17.49 -1.30
N TYR A 129 9.73 16.59 -0.43
CA TYR A 129 9.34 16.90 0.95
C TYR A 129 10.48 16.61 1.92
N TYR A 130 11.20 15.50 1.69
CA TYR A 130 12.32 15.09 2.51
C TYR A 130 13.55 14.82 1.64
N PRO A 131 14.29 15.87 1.24
CA PRO A 131 15.52 15.69 0.46
C PRO A 131 16.50 14.77 1.19
N ASN A 132 17.13 13.85 0.46
CA ASN A 132 18.11 12.90 0.98
C ASN A 132 17.57 11.88 2.01
N ILE A 133 16.24 11.72 2.12
CA ILE A 133 15.66 10.64 2.94
C ILE A 133 16.12 9.27 2.44
N ARG A 134 16.35 8.33 3.36
CA ARG A 134 16.65 6.95 3.00
C ARG A 134 15.39 6.26 2.51
N LYS A 135 15.41 5.89 1.23
CA LYS A 135 14.29 5.28 0.51
C LYS A 135 14.49 3.78 0.44
N ILE A 136 13.45 3.01 0.74
CA ILE A 136 13.47 1.55 0.77
C ILE A 136 12.30 1.00 -0.03
N MET A 137 12.57 0.12 -0.98
CA MET A 137 11.57 -0.75 -1.60
C MET A 137 11.59 -2.10 -0.87
N LEU A 138 10.53 -2.40 -0.14
CA LEU A 138 10.40 -3.58 0.70
C LEU A 138 9.53 -4.64 0.03
N TYR A 139 10.16 -5.73 -0.41
CA TYR A 139 9.46 -6.90 -0.93
C TYR A 139 9.00 -7.82 0.20
N ASN A 140 7.69 -8.00 0.33
CA ASN A 140 7.04 -8.95 1.23
C ASN A 140 6.43 -10.13 0.45
N LEU A 141 7.29 -10.86 -0.27
CA LEU A 141 6.86 -11.95 -1.14
C LEU A 141 6.27 -13.12 -0.33
N LYS A 142 5.05 -13.53 -0.68
CA LYS A 142 4.43 -14.80 -0.22
C LYS A 142 4.57 -15.93 -1.24
N ILE A 143 5.13 -15.62 -2.41
CA ILE A 143 5.38 -16.56 -3.50
C ILE A 143 6.88 -16.65 -3.80
N LYS A 144 7.29 -17.72 -4.50
CA LYS A 144 8.68 -17.89 -4.92
C LYS A 144 9.05 -16.80 -5.93
N GLN A 145 10.19 -16.14 -5.68
CA GLN A 145 10.79 -15.20 -6.62
C GLN A 145 11.10 -15.89 -7.95
N LYS A 146 10.76 -15.24 -9.07
CA LYS A 146 11.13 -15.70 -10.40
C LYS A 146 12.66 -15.84 -10.53
N PRO A 147 13.17 -16.99 -11.02
CA PRO A 147 14.61 -17.20 -11.15
C PRO A 147 15.27 -16.19 -12.09
N GLU A 148 14.67 -15.96 -13.26
CA GLU A 148 15.19 -15.05 -14.28
C GLU A 148 14.38 -13.75 -14.31
N PRO A 149 14.99 -12.61 -13.94
CA PRO A 149 14.33 -11.32 -13.98
C PRO A 149 14.11 -10.87 -15.42
N THR A 150 12.97 -10.22 -15.69
CA THR A 150 12.73 -9.60 -17.00
C THR A 150 13.52 -8.31 -17.18
N ASP A 151 13.80 -7.93 -18.43
CA ASP A 151 14.45 -6.65 -18.76
C ASP A 151 13.74 -5.45 -18.14
N THR A 152 12.41 -5.48 -18.06
CA THR A 152 11.62 -4.41 -17.46
C THR A 152 11.90 -4.28 -15.97
N TYR A 153 11.96 -5.41 -15.27
CA TYR A 153 12.29 -5.44 -13.86
C TYR A 153 13.75 -5.03 -13.62
N ILE A 154 14.69 -5.51 -14.44
CA ILE A 154 16.11 -5.10 -14.39
C ILE A 154 16.20 -3.58 -14.57
N PHE A 155 15.66 -3.04 -15.66
CA PHE A 155 15.70 -1.62 -15.97
C PHE A 155 15.13 -0.77 -14.83
N GLY A 156 13.90 -1.09 -14.38
CA GLY A 156 13.24 -0.35 -13.31
C GLY A 156 14.02 -0.40 -12.00
N THR A 157 14.54 -1.57 -11.63
CA THR A 157 15.34 -1.74 -10.40
C THR A 157 16.67 -0.98 -10.49
N ARG A 158 17.35 -1.01 -11.64
CA ARG A 158 18.58 -0.24 -11.85
C ARG A 158 18.34 1.27 -11.75
N CYS A 159 17.22 1.77 -12.28
CA CYS A 159 16.81 3.16 -12.06
C CYS A 159 16.60 3.48 -10.57
N LEU A 160 15.88 2.62 -9.83
CA LEU A 160 15.68 2.77 -8.39
C LEU A 160 17.02 2.82 -7.62
N LEU A 161 17.94 1.89 -7.93
CA LEU A 161 19.28 1.86 -7.34
C LEU A 161 20.08 3.13 -7.67
N THR A 162 19.95 3.66 -8.89
CA THR A 162 20.58 4.93 -9.30
C THR A 162 20.05 6.12 -8.49
N LEU A 163 18.76 6.09 -8.12
CA LEU A 163 18.14 7.07 -7.23
C LEU A 163 18.46 6.85 -5.73
N GLY A 164 19.30 5.87 -5.40
CA GLY A 164 19.68 5.53 -4.02
C GLY A 164 18.59 4.79 -3.23
N VAL A 165 17.62 4.16 -3.91
CA VAL A 165 16.60 3.35 -3.26
C VAL A 165 17.19 1.98 -2.89
N GLU A 166 17.14 1.64 -1.61
CA GLU A 166 17.57 0.34 -1.10
C GLU A 166 16.49 -0.72 -1.38
N ILE A 167 16.89 -1.93 -1.77
CA ILE A 167 15.96 -3.05 -2.00
C ILE A 167 16.07 -4.05 -0.85
N LEU A 168 14.96 -4.30 -0.16
CA LEU A 168 14.88 -5.24 0.97
C LEU A 168 13.88 -6.36 0.66
N GLY A 169 14.14 -7.58 1.16
CA GLY A 169 13.21 -8.71 1.04
C GLY A 169 13.23 -9.46 -0.30
N LYS A 170 14.18 -9.12 -1.19
CA LYS A 170 14.41 -9.81 -2.47
C LYS A 170 15.89 -10.02 -2.72
N LYS A 171 16.28 -11.16 -3.29
CA LYS A 171 17.68 -11.43 -3.68
C LYS A 171 17.96 -10.79 -5.03
N LEU A 172 19.01 -9.99 -5.10
CA LEU A 172 19.47 -9.34 -6.33
C LEU A 172 20.90 -9.81 -6.64
N ASP A 173 21.13 -10.24 -7.88
CA ASP A 173 22.48 -10.47 -8.38
C ASP A 173 23.19 -9.11 -8.56
N PRO A 174 24.27 -8.81 -7.81
CA PRO A 174 24.97 -7.53 -7.90
C PRO A 174 25.63 -7.27 -9.27
N LYS A 175 25.84 -8.31 -10.10
CA LYS A 175 26.36 -8.15 -11.47
C LYS A 175 25.31 -7.55 -12.41
N ILE A 176 24.04 -7.88 -12.18
CA ILE A 176 22.90 -7.45 -13.00
C ILE A 176 22.30 -6.16 -12.42
N PHE A 177 22.04 -6.15 -11.11
CA PHE A 177 21.36 -5.08 -10.41
C PHE A 177 22.36 -4.09 -9.82
N LYS A 178 22.92 -3.25 -10.69
CA LYS A 178 23.77 -2.12 -10.32
C LYS A 178 23.20 -0.80 -10.84
N PRO A 179 23.47 0.35 -10.17
CA PRO A 179 23.14 1.66 -10.70
C PRO A 179 23.59 1.85 -12.16
N PHE A 180 22.89 2.70 -12.90
CA PHE A 180 23.41 3.23 -14.15
C PHE A 180 24.56 4.20 -13.82
N SER A 181 25.62 4.19 -14.63
CA SER A 181 26.77 5.09 -14.47
C SER A 181 26.69 6.32 -15.37
N SER A 182 25.87 6.30 -16.43
CA SER A 182 25.72 7.43 -17.35
C SER A 182 24.35 7.50 -18.01
N VAL A 183 24.01 8.68 -18.53
CA VAL A 183 22.81 8.92 -19.34
C VAL A 183 22.76 7.98 -20.54
N ASP A 184 23.88 7.80 -21.24
CA ASP A 184 23.92 6.98 -22.45
C ASP A 184 23.74 5.49 -22.15
N GLU A 185 24.26 5.00 -21.02
CA GLU A 185 24.02 3.61 -20.58
C GLU A 185 22.52 3.35 -20.35
N LEU A 186 21.83 4.27 -19.66
CA LEU A 186 20.40 4.18 -19.41
C LEU A 186 19.60 4.16 -20.73
N ILE A 187 19.93 5.06 -21.65
CA ILE A 187 19.27 5.17 -22.95
C ILE A 187 19.46 3.89 -23.77
N ASN A 188 20.71 3.43 -23.88
CA ASN A 188 21.05 2.24 -24.65
C ASN A 188 20.34 1.01 -24.10
N PHE A 189 20.35 0.82 -22.77
CA PHE A 189 19.64 -0.28 -22.12
C PHE A 189 18.14 -0.20 -22.40
N LYS A 190 17.50 0.97 -22.22
CA LYS A 190 16.04 1.10 -22.40
C LYS A 190 15.62 0.80 -23.84
N ASN A 191 16.42 1.24 -24.80
CA ASN A 191 16.11 1.12 -26.23
C ASN A 191 16.42 -0.27 -26.80
N SER A 192 17.31 -1.04 -26.18
CA SER A 192 17.58 -2.43 -26.59
C SER A 192 16.50 -3.42 -26.14
N MET A 193 15.66 -3.04 -25.15
CA MET A 193 14.57 -3.89 -24.67
C MET A 193 13.56 -4.22 -25.76
N ARG A 194 12.96 -5.42 -25.67
CA ARG A 194 11.87 -5.85 -26.55
C ARG A 194 10.71 -4.83 -26.55
N LYS A 195 10.28 -4.42 -27.75
CA LYS A 195 9.14 -3.52 -27.94
C LYS A 195 7.80 -4.22 -27.60
N PRO A 196 6.80 -3.48 -27.09
CA PRO A 196 5.48 -4.02 -26.84
C PRO A 196 4.78 -4.47 -28.14
N PRO A 197 3.71 -5.28 -28.06
CA PRO A 197 2.95 -5.74 -29.24
C PRO A 197 2.43 -4.57 -30.08
N ARG A 198 2.25 -4.82 -31.39
CA ARG A 198 1.77 -3.85 -32.38
C ARG A 198 0.51 -3.13 -31.88
N GLY A 199 0.47 -1.81 -32.06
CA GLY A 199 -0.61 -0.94 -31.57
C GLY A 199 -0.36 -0.30 -30.19
N ASN A 200 0.64 -0.75 -29.44
CA ASN A 200 1.09 -0.07 -28.23
C ASN A 200 2.19 0.95 -28.52
N ILE A 201 2.21 2.04 -27.76
CA ILE A 201 3.25 3.06 -27.84
C ILE A 201 4.44 2.59 -26.98
N PRO A 202 5.61 2.31 -27.57
CA PRO A 202 6.80 1.96 -26.81
C PRO A 202 7.33 3.16 -26.00
N ILE A 203 8.01 2.89 -24.91
CA ILE A 203 8.86 3.89 -24.24
C ILE A 203 10.26 3.80 -24.85
N LEU A 204 10.62 4.81 -25.64
CA LEU A 204 11.91 4.99 -26.29
C LEU A 204 12.50 6.32 -25.83
N ILE A 205 13.84 6.38 -25.76
CA ILE A 205 14.55 7.57 -25.33
C ILE A 205 15.47 8.02 -26.46
N HIS A 206 15.32 9.26 -26.91
CA HIS A 206 16.13 9.85 -27.98
C HIS A 206 16.83 11.08 -27.46
N LYS A 207 18.16 11.08 -27.50
CA LYS A 207 19.00 12.22 -27.15
C LYS A 207 19.45 12.92 -28.43
N GLN A 208 19.18 14.21 -28.55
CA GLN A 208 19.61 15.06 -29.66
C GLN A 208 20.02 16.42 -29.13
N GLY A 209 21.31 16.76 -29.26
CA GLY A 209 21.86 17.98 -28.67
C GLY A 209 21.55 18.05 -27.17
N ASN A 210 20.98 19.18 -26.74
CA ASN A 210 20.59 19.41 -25.33
C ASN A 210 19.14 18.97 -24.99
N VAL A 211 18.55 18.07 -25.78
CA VAL A 211 17.18 17.60 -25.59
C VAL A 211 17.15 16.07 -25.52
N ILE A 212 16.48 15.54 -24.49
CA ILE A 212 16.06 14.14 -24.43
C ILE A 212 14.54 14.07 -24.64
N LYS A 213 14.11 13.36 -25.67
CA LYS A 213 12.72 13.01 -25.92
C LYS A 213 12.43 11.62 -25.41
N ILE A 214 11.36 11.45 -24.63
CA ILE A 214 10.92 10.16 -24.10
C ILE A 214 9.50 9.90 -24.58
N SER A 215 9.30 8.86 -25.40
CA SER A 215 7.96 8.48 -25.83
C SER A 215 7.20 7.75 -24.72
N GLY A 216 5.89 7.93 -24.62
CA GLY A 216 5.08 7.10 -23.73
C GLY A 216 3.65 7.58 -23.55
N ARG A 217 2.69 6.68 -23.75
CA ARG A 217 1.26 6.97 -23.57
C ARG A 217 0.94 7.34 -22.13
N LEU A 218 0.26 8.46 -21.91
CA LEU A 218 -0.21 8.89 -20.59
C LEU A 218 -1.74 8.85 -20.44
N ILE A 219 -2.48 8.78 -21.55
CA ILE A 219 -3.94 8.77 -21.53
C ILE A 219 -4.53 7.37 -21.22
N LYS A 220 -5.51 7.35 -20.32
CA LYS A 220 -6.38 6.19 -20.02
C LYS A 220 -7.77 6.72 -19.63
N SER A 221 -8.82 6.13 -20.20
CA SER A 221 -10.21 6.56 -19.94
C SER A 221 -10.43 8.07 -20.08
N ASN A 222 -9.93 8.67 -21.17
CA ASN A 222 -9.99 10.11 -21.47
C ASN A 222 -9.41 11.04 -20.37
N SER A 223 -8.45 10.54 -19.58
CA SER A 223 -7.76 11.32 -18.54
C SER A 223 -6.27 10.96 -18.47
N LEU A 224 -5.47 11.82 -17.82
CA LEU A 224 -4.07 11.53 -17.49
C LEU A 224 -4.04 10.51 -16.34
N ALA A 225 -4.11 9.23 -16.69
CA ALA A 225 -4.33 8.14 -15.73
C ALA A 225 -3.66 6.80 -16.12
N HIS A 226 -2.68 6.81 -17.05
CA HIS A 226 -1.94 5.59 -17.38
C HIS A 226 -0.83 5.30 -16.37
N ASP A 227 -1.21 4.83 -15.17
CA ASP A 227 -0.32 4.68 -14.01
C ASP A 227 1.03 4.00 -14.26
N PRO A 228 1.13 2.86 -14.99
CA PRO A 228 2.44 2.25 -15.25
C PRO A 228 3.40 3.18 -16.01
N ASN A 229 2.88 3.98 -16.94
CA ASN A 229 3.71 4.89 -17.74
C ASN A 229 3.97 6.19 -17.00
N ILE A 230 3.01 6.70 -16.22
CA ILE A 230 3.25 7.79 -15.27
C ILE A 230 4.45 7.44 -14.39
N GLY A 231 4.44 6.22 -13.81
CA GLY A 231 5.52 5.70 -13.01
C GLY A 231 6.85 5.57 -13.76
N ALA A 232 6.83 4.93 -14.94
CA ALA A 232 8.02 4.70 -15.75
C ALA A 232 8.67 6.02 -16.22
N LEU A 233 7.89 6.94 -16.77
CA LEU A 233 8.38 8.23 -17.26
C LEU A 233 8.90 9.11 -16.13
N SER A 234 8.24 9.09 -14.96
CA SER A 234 8.76 9.77 -13.76
C SER A 234 10.12 9.22 -13.33
N LEU A 235 10.22 7.89 -13.25
CA LEU A 235 11.44 7.19 -12.83
C LEU A 235 12.60 7.45 -13.79
N ILE A 236 12.36 7.31 -15.10
CA ILE A 236 13.37 7.57 -16.13
C ILE A 236 13.85 9.01 -16.04
N SER A 237 12.94 9.97 -15.98
CA SER A 237 13.29 11.39 -15.95
C SER A 237 14.08 11.75 -14.68
N ALA A 238 13.67 11.24 -13.51
CA ALA A 238 14.40 11.43 -12.27
C ALA A 238 15.81 10.83 -12.34
N THR A 239 15.93 9.65 -12.96
CA THR A 239 17.22 8.97 -13.12
C THR A 239 18.15 9.74 -14.05
N LEU A 240 17.63 10.27 -15.16
CA LEU A 240 18.39 11.17 -16.05
C LEU A 240 18.91 12.39 -15.31
N ARG A 241 18.07 13.05 -14.48
CA ARG A 241 18.51 14.17 -13.63
C ARG A 241 19.61 13.74 -12.65
N LYS A 242 19.45 12.59 -11.99
CA LYS A 242 20.45 12.05 -11.05
C LYS A 242 21.79 11.72 -11.70
N LEU A 243 21.77 11.35 -12.97
CA LEU A 243 22.96 11.09 -13.80
C LEU A 243 23.60 12.36 -14.39
N GLY A 244 23.12 13.55 -14.00
CA GLY A 244 23.69 14.84 -14.40
C GLY A 244 23.12 15.42 -15.69
N TRP A 245 21.99 14.92 -16.21
CA TRP A 245 21.35 15.57 -17.35
C TRP A 245 20.68 16.88 -16.93
N GLU A 246 21.22 18.00 -17.38
CA GLU A 246 20.67 19.35 -17.13
C GLU A 246 19.80 19.88 -18.29
N GLY A 247 19.92 19.27 -19.47
CA GLY A 247 19.16 19.63 -20.67
C GLY A 247 17.65 19.42 -20.57
N ARG A 248 16.93 19.69 -21.65
CA ARG A 248 15.47 19.53 -21.69
C ARG A 248 15.08 18.06 -21.68
N ILE A 249 13.99 17.73 -20.99
CA ILE A 249 13.33 16.42 -21.04
C ILE A 249 11.92 16.65 -21.56
N VAL A 250 11.57 16.06 -22.70
CA VAL A 250 10.28 16.26 -23.37
C VAL A 250 9.57 14.92 -23.54
N ILE A 251 8.36 14.79 -23.00
CA ILE A 251 7.53 13.61 -23.21
C ILE A 251 6.79 13.72 -24.54
N THR A 252 6.93 12.71 -25.39
CA THR A 252 6.29 12.62 -26.70
C THR A 252 5.34 11.42 -26.77
N ASN A 253 4.48 11.36 -27.81
CA ASN A 253 3.53 10.26 -28.02
C ASN A 253 2.65 9.96 -26.78
N HIS A 254 2.28 11.01 -26.04
CA HIS A 254 1.53 10.89 -24.77
C HIS A 254 0.02 10.76 -24.95
N SER A 255 -0.49 11.13 -26.14
CA SER A 255 -1.92 11.11 -26.49
C SER A 255 -2.80 12.00 -25.59
N LEU A 256 -2.22 13.06 -25.02
CA LEU A 256 -2.95 14.06 -24.22
C LEU A 256 -3.23 15.30 -25.06
N ASN A 257 -4.19 16.11 -24.62
CA ASN A 257 -4.43 17.47 -25.07
C ASN A 257 -4.51 18.38 -23.82
N GLN A 258 -4.59 19.70 -24.01
CA GLN A 258 -4.43 20.66 -22.91
C GLN A 258 -5.45 20.48 -21.77
N ARG A 259 -6.71 20.10 -22.05
CA ARG A 259 -7.75 19.90 -21.02
C ARG A 259 -7.43 18.74 -20.06
N HIS A 260 -6.57 17.80 -20.45
CA HIS A 260 -6.20 16.67 -19.58
C HIS A 260 -5.16 17.06 -18.52
N LEU A 261 -4.54 18.24 -18.63
CA LEU A 261 -3.48 18.71 -17.73
C LEU A 261 -4.09 19.62 -16.67
N THR A 262 -4.22 19.10 -15.45
CA THR A 262 -4.67 19.87 -14.29
C THR A 262 -3.52 20.06 -13.29
N PRO A 263 -3.49 21.17 -12.53
CA PRO A 263 -2.47 21.42 -11.50
C PRO A 263 -2.38 20.34 -10.40
N HIS A 264 -3.43 19.54 -10.23
CA HIS A 264 -3.52 18.52 -9.20
C HIS A 264 -3.02 17.14 -9.66
N ASN A 265 -2.83 16.93 -10.98
CA ASN A 265 -2.39 15.63 -11.47
C ASN A 265 -0.99 15.29 -10.95
N LYS A 266 -0.83 14.07 -10.42
CA LYS A 266 0.45 13.56 -9.90
C LYS A 266 1.61 13.72 -10.89
N PHE A 267 1.39 13.38 -12.17
CA PHE A 267 2.43 13.54 -13.18
C PHE A 267 2.81 15.01 -13.42
N ILE A 268 1.86 15.94 -13.31
CA ILE A 268 2.11 17.37 -13.47
C ILE A 268 2.92 17.92 -12.30
N LYS A 269 2.65 17.45 -11.08
CA LYS A 269 3.49 17.75 -9.91
C LYS A 269 4.94 17.29 -10.15
N ILE A 270 5.12 16.04 -10.59
CA ILE A 270 6.45 15.48 -10.92
C ILE A 270 7.11 16.23 -12.09
N ALA A 271 6.34 16.61 -13.11
CA ALA A 271 6.85 17.35 -14.25
C ALA A 271 7.37 18.73 -13.84
N ASN A 272 6.66 19.43 -12.97
CA ASN A 272 7.13 20.70 -12.38
C ASN A 272 8.42 20.48 -11.56
N MET A 273 8.50 19.40 -10.77
CA MET A 273 9.68 19.10 -9.94
C MET A 273 10.94 18.79 -10.77
N LEU A 274 10.79 18.06 -11.86
CA LEU A 274 11.91 17.57 -12.68
C LEU A 274 12.16 18.42 -13.93
N ASN A 275 11.43 19.53 -14.09
CA ASN A 275 11.40 20.36 -15.28
C ASN A 275 11.20 19.54 -16.55
N ILE A 276 10.09 18.77 -16.58
CA ILE A 276 9.67 17.95 -17.71
C ILE A 276 8.65 18.73 -18.53
N GLU A 277 8.85 18.73 -19.84
CA GLU A 277 7.92 19.28 -20.80
C GLU A 277 7.05 18.17 -21.42
N ILE A 278 5.87 18.54 -21.91
CA ILE A 278 4.99 17.65 -22.67
C ILE A 278 4.84 18.25 -24.06
N GLU A 279 5.19 17.48 -25.10
CA GLU A 279 5.26 17.96 -26.48
C GLU A 279 3.94 18.65 -26.90
N ASN A 280 4.06 19.86 -27.44
CA ASN A 280 2.95 20.69 -27.90
C ASN A 280 1.92 21.10 -26.82
N LEU A 281 2.23 20.94 -25.52
CA LEU A 281 1.33 21.31 -24.42
C LEU A 281 2.02 22.22 -23.40
N LYS A 282 1.23 23.13 -22.81
CA LYS A 282 1.70 23.97 -21.70
C LYS A 282 1.48 23.24 -20.39
N VAL A 283 2.56 22.81 -19.74
CA VAL A 283 2.50 22.21 -18.40
C VAL A 283 2.07 23.29 -17.41
N PRO A 284 0.91 23.14 -16.73
CA PRO A 284 0.46 24.14 -15.77
C PRO A 284 1.33 24.09 -14.51
N LYS A 285 1.40 25.22 -13.80
CA LYS A 285 2.03 25.27 -12.47
C LYS A 285 1.26 24.35 -11.53
N ALA A 286 1.95 23.38 -10.95
CA ALA A 286 1.32 22.43 -10.04
C ALA A 286 0.85 23.09 -8.74
N VAL A 287 -0.29 22.64 -8.21
CA VAL A 287 -0.70 22.98 -6.84
C VAL A 287 0.13 22.11 -5.90
N ARG A 288 0.94 22.77 -5.07
CA ARG A 288 1.78 22.11 -4.08
C ARG A 288 1.00 21.96 -2.78
N ASP A 289 0.82 20.71 -2.34
CA ASP A 289 0.44 20.45 -0.96
C ASP A 289 1.60 20.86 -0.07
N ARG A 290 1.34 21.69 0.94
CA ARG A 290 2.40 22.11 1.89
C ARG A 290 2.93 20.92 2.70
N ARG A 291 2.10 19.89 2.87
CA ARG A 291 2.34 18.73 3.73
C ARG A 291 2.27 17.46 2.91
N TYR A 292 3.07 16.47 3.29
CA TYR A 292 3.18 15.20 2.57
C TYR A 292 2.11 14.19 2.97
N TRP A 293 1.84 14.11 4.27
CA TRP A 293 0.97 13.12 4.92
C TRP A 293 0.15 13.80 6.01
N LYS A 294 -0.95 13.17 6.43
CA LYS A 294 -1.74 13.55 7.61
C LYS A 294 -2.16 12.31 8.39
N TYR A 295 -2.48 12.45 9.66
CA TYR A 295 -3.14 11.35 10.39
C TYR A 295 -4.48 11.01 9.75
N GLU A 296 -4.75 9.72 9.61
CA GLU A 296 -6.03 9.25 9.09
C GLU A 296 -7.11 9.42 10.18
N SER A 297 -8.24 10.01 9.79
CA SER A 297 -9.37 10.29 10.68
C SER A 297 -10.73 10.12 10.02
N GLU A 298 -10.78 9.80 8.72
CA GLU A 298 -12.01 9.81 7.92
C GLU A 298 -12.29 8.48 7.21
N SER A 299 -11.26 7.71 6.85
CA SER A 299 -11.44 6.49 6.05
C SER A 299 -11.96 5.31 6.86
N GLU A 300 -12.86 4.56 6.23
CA GLU A 300 -13.40 3.27 6.68
C GLU A 300 -12.33 2.22 7.02
N LYS A 301 -11.12 2.34 6.47
CA LYS A 301 -9.99 1.44 6.75
C LYS A 301 -9.65 1.39 8.24
N LEU A 302 -9.90 2.46 9.00
CA LEU A 302 -9.64 2.49 10.44
C LEU A 302 -10.43 1.41 11.19
N GLY A 303 -11.70 1.21 10.85
CA GLY A 303 -12.55 0.20 11.50
C GLY A 303 -12.15 -1.22 11.14
N THR A 304 -11.92 -1.49 9.85
CA THR A 304 -11.55 -2.84 9.38
C THR A 304 -10.14 -3.23 9.79
N ILE A 305 -9.15 -2.32 9.76
CA ILE A 305 -7.80 -2.57 10.27
C ILE A 305 -7.83 -2.81 11.79
N PHE A 306 -8.63 -2.06 12.54
CA PHE A 306 -8.77 -2.29 13.97
C PHE A 306 -9.27 -3.71 14.26
N ILE A 307 -10.38 -4.13 13.66
CA ILE A 307 -10.92 -5.48 13.84
C ILE A 307 -9.92 -6.56 13.43
N HIS A 308 -9.25 -6.37 12.30
CA HIS A 308 -8.20 -7.28 11.82
C HIS A 308 -7.11 -7.46 12.89
N ILE A 309 -6.55 -6.36 13.41
CA ILE A 309 -5.50 -6.39 14.42
C ILE A 309 -5.99 -7.04 15.71
N VAL A 310 -7.19 -6.69 16.20
CA VAL A 310 -7.66 -7.21 17.48
C VAL A 310 -7.89 -8.71 17.39
N VAL A 311 -8.52 -9.18 16.32
CA VAL A 311 -8.75 -10.62 16.10
C VAL A 311 -7.43 -11.38 16.08
N GLU A 312 -6.45 -10.98 15.27
CA GLU A 312 -5.16 -11.68 15.17
C GLU A 312 -4.38 -11.69 16.48
N ASN A 313 -4.53 -10.67 17.33
CA ASN A 313 -3.69 -10.51 18.53
C ASN A 313 -4.34 -11.02 19.82
N PHE A 314 -5.68 -11.06 19.87
CA PHE A 314 -6.46 -11.35 21.08
C PHE A 314 -7.41 -12.55 20.94
N THR A 315 -7.36 -13.28 19.82
CA THR A 315 -8.14 -14.51 19.63
C THR A 315 -7.30 -15.58 18.93
N ASN A 316 -7.90 -16.75 18.73
CA ASN A 316 -7.36 -17.79 17.86
C ASN A 316 -7.83 -17.64 16.39
N GLY A 317 -8.56 -16.58 16.06
CA GLY A 317 -8.95 -16.27 14.69
C GLY A 317 -7.81 -15.64 13.89
N ASP A 318 -7.92 -15.72 12.57
CA ASP A 318 -6.91 -15.21 11.64
C ASP A 318 -7.58 -14.60 10.39
N ALA A 319 -6.82 -13.82 9.61
CA ALA A 319 -7.27 -13.31 8.33
C ALA A 319 -6.86 -14.24 7.19
N ILE A 320 -7.84 -14.69 6.41
CA ILE A 320 -7.61 -15.50 5.21
C ILE A 320 -7.71 -14.67 3.93
N PHE A 321 -8.10 -13.40 4.02
CA PHE A 321 -8.03 -12.42 2.93
C PHE A 321 -8.17 -10.99 3.47
N GLU A 322 -7.47 -10.03 2.86
CA GLU A 322 -7.56 -8.60 3.19
C GLU A 322 -7.56 -7.73 1.93
N ASN A 323 -8.32 -6.64 1.95
CA ASN A 323 -8.42 -5.63 0.90
C ASN A 323 -8.93 -4.30 1.47
N HIS A 324 -8.38 -3.87 2.60
CA HIS A 324 -8.77 -2.62 3.25
C HIS A 324 -8.72 -1.43 2.28
N ALA A 325 -9.66 -0.49 2.42
CA ALA A 325 -9.72 0.70 1.57
C ALA A 325 -8.37 1.42 1.47
N GLY A 326 -7.89 1.61 0.23
CA GLY A 326 -6.61 2.26 -0.07
C GLY A 326 -5.35 1.42 0.17
N CYS A 327 -5.46 0.19 0.67
CA CYS A 327 -4.33 -0.71 0.94
C CYS A 327 -4.06 -1.67 -0.24
N GLU A 328 -2.87 -2.29 -0.26
CA GLU A 328 -2.53 -3.34 -1.22
C GLU A 328 -3.43 -4.58 -1.01
N LYS A 329 -4.21 -4.96 -2.03
CA LYS A 329 -5.04 -6.17 -2.01
C LYS A 329 -4.22 -7.40 -1.65
N GLY A 330 -4.62 -8.16 -0.65
CA GLY A 330 -4.00 -9.40 -0.17
C GLY A 330 -4.18 -10.63 -1.07
N TYR A 331 -3.69 -11.77 -0.61
CA TYR A 331 -3.99 -13.08 -1.20
C TYR A 331 -5.10 -13.75 -0.40
N PHE A 332 -5.85 -14.65 -1.05
CA PHE A 332 -6.67 -15.61 -0.32
C PHE A 332 -5.78 -16.73 0.19
N ILE A 333 -5.80 -17.01 1.48
CA ILE A 333 -5.03 -18.07 2.13
C ILE A 333 -5.91 -19.31 2.26
N THR A 334 -5.52 -20.40 1.60
CA THR A 334 -6.22 -21.68 1.69
C THR A 334 -5.92 -22.40 3.01
N LYS A 335 -6.69 -23.46 3.31
CA LYS A 335 -6.50 -24.27 4.53
C LYS A 335 -5.10 -24.86 4.70
N ASP A 336 -4.38 -25.07 3.60
CA ASP A 336 -3.00 -25.56 3.54
C ASP A 336 -1.97 -24.41 3.61
N GLY A 337 -2.41 -23.18 3.84
CA GLY A 337 -1.55 -22.00 3.93
C GLY A 337 -1.09 -21.45 2.59
N LYS A 338 -1.66 -21.91 1.46
CA LYS A 338 -1.23 -21.49 0.13
C LYS A 338 -1.87 -20.13 -0.24
N PRO A 339 -1.07 -19.14 -0.65
CA PRO A 339 -1.58 -17.87 -1.14
C PRO A 339 -2.09 -18.00 -2.57
N ILE A 340 -3.32 -17.53 -2.83
CA ILE A 340 -3.95 -17.53 -4.14
C ILE A 340 -4.43 -16.11 -4.50
N PRO A 341 -4.11 -15.57 -5.68
CA PRO A 341 -4.65 -14.29 -6.12
C PRO A 341 -6.15 -14.41 -6.43
N LEU A 342 -6.92 -13.42 -6.00
CA LEU A 342 -8.34 -13.35 -6.35
C LEU A 342 -8.54 -12.93 -7.81
N GLU A 343 -9.40 -13.67 -8.50
CA GLU A 343 -9.89 -13.36 -9.83
C GLU A 343 -10.71 -12.06 -9.80
N LYS A 344 -10.61 -11.29 -10.88
CA LYS A 344 -11.39 -10.05 -11.02
C LYS A 344 -12.79 -10.30 -11.58
N TYR A 345 -12.95 -11.38 -12.35
CA TYR A 345 -14.15 -11.65 -13.13
C TYR A 345 -14.57 -13.10 -12.94
N ALA A 346 -15.86 -13.32 -12.71
CA ALA A 346 -16.44 -14.65 -12.75
C ALA A 346 -16.45 -15.19 -14.19
N ASP A 347 -16.68 -14.30 -15.15
CA ASP A 347 -16.52 -14.53 -16.59
C ASP A 347 -15.96 -13.27 -17.25
N ARG A 348 -14.72 -13.36 -17.76
CA ARG A 348 -14.02 -12.23 -18.36
C ARG A 348 -14.56 -11.87 -19.74
N ASP A 349 -15.03 -12.84 -20.51
CA ASP A 349 -15.46 -12.62 -21.89
C ASP A 349 -16.86 -12.02 -21.93
N ALA A 350 -17.77 -12.51 -21.09
CA ALA A 350 -19.07 -11.87 -20.87
C ALA A 350 -18.92 -10.42 -20.36
N TYR A 351 -18.01 -10.17 -19.41
CA TYR A 351 -17.73 -8.81 -18.93
C TYR A 351 -17.25 -7.86 -20.03
N LYS A 352 -16.37 -8.34 -20.90
CA LYS A 352 -15.87 -7.57 -22.05
C LYS A 352 -16.95 -7.32 -23.10
N LYS A 353 -17.91 -8.23 -23.26
CA LYS A 353 -19.07 -8.09 -24.15
C LYS A 353 -20.15 -7.15 -23.61
N GLY A 354 -20.07 -6.74 -22.35
CA GLY A 354 -20.92 -5.69 -21.78
C GLY A 354 -21.53 -6.05 -20.42
N ASP A 355 -21.55 -7.33 -20.05
CA ASP A 355 -22.20 -7.78 -18.81
C ASP A 355 -21.36 -7.44 -17.56
N LYS A 356 -21.67 -6.30 -16.95
CA LYS A 356 -20.94 -5.82 -15.77
C LYS A 356 -21.22 -6.64 -14.51
N SER A 357 -22.26 -7.47 -14.49
CA SER A 357 -22.56 -8.36 -13.34
C SER A 357 -21.48 -9.42 -13.12
N LYS A 358 -20.63 -9.69 -14.12
CA LYS A 358 -19.57 -10.70 -14.04
C LYS A 358 -18.32 -10.23 -13.29
N ILE A 359 -18.30 -9.02 -12.74
CA ILE A 359 -17.24 -8.60 -11.83
C ILE A 359 -17.45 -9.27 -10.46
N ILE A 360 -16.39 -9.82 -9.89
CA ILE A 360 -16.48 -10.41 -8.55
C ILE A 360 -16.42 -9.27 -7.53
N SER A 361 -17.43 -9.17 -6.67
CA SER A 361 -17.39 -8.29 -5.50
C SER A 361 -16.37 -8.84 -4.51
N ILE A 362 -15.40 -8.00 -4.15
CA ILE A 362 -14.29 -8.36 -3.28
C ILE A 362 -14.57 -7.73 -1.91
N PRO A 363 -14.67 -8.52 -0.82
CA PRO A 363 -14.87 -7.99 0.53
C PRO A 363 -13.62 -7.24 1.00
N ASP A 364 -13.73 -6.42 2.04
CA ASP A 364 -12.58 -5.74 2.65
C ASP A 364 -11.74 -6.69 3.49
N LEU A 365 -12.36 -7.69 4.13
CA LEU A 365 -11.68 -8.61 5.04
C LEU A 365 -12.45 -9.94 5.09
N ILE A 366 -11.72 -11.06 5.13
CA ILE A 366 -12.29 -12.37 5.44
C ILE A 366 -11.50 -12.96 6.61
N LEU A 367 -12.19 -13.19 7.71
CA LEU A 367 -11.63 -13.80 8.91
C LEU A 367 -12.10 -15.25 9.05
N ILE A 368 -11.30 -16.06 9.73
CA ILE A 368 -11.63 -17.43 10.10
C ILE A 368 -11.61 -17.59 11.61
N ASP A 369 -12.66 -18.21 12.15
CA ASP A 369 -12.71 -18.71 13.52
C ASP A 369 -12.60 -20.24 13.48
N PHE A 370 -11.40 -20.75 13.80
CA PHE A 370 -11.13 -22.18 13.81
C PHE A 370 -11.92 -22.93 14.88
N GLY A 371 -12.20 -22.29 16.02
CA GLY A 371 -12.89 -22.93 17.14
C GLY A 371 -14.37 -23.17 16.88
N ARG A 372 -15.01 -22.25 16.15
CA ARG A 372 -16.44 -22.31 15.81
C ARG A 372 -16.73 -22.82 14.40
N TYR A 373 -15.70 -23.08 13.60
CA TYR A 373 -15.82 -23.39 12.17
C TYR A 373 -16.63 -22.31 11.44
N GLU A 374 -16.35 -21.04 11.72
CA GLU A 374 -17.03 -19.90 11.09
C GLU A 374 -16.06 -19.09 10.23
N ILE A 375 -16.54 -18.59 9.09
CA ILE A 375 -15.84 -17.61 8.25
C ILE A 375 -16.65 -16.33 8.24
N ILE A 376 -16.01 -15.23 8.60
CA ILE A 376 -16.63 -13.92 8.72
C ILE A 376 -16.21 -13.11 7.49
N ASN A 377 -17.16 -12.85 6.60
CA ASN A 377 -17.00 -12.12 5.35
C ASN A 377 -17.46 -10.67 5.54
N ILE A 378 -16.54 -9.71 5.41
CA ILE A 378 -16.71 -8.36 5.95
C ILE A 378 -16.69 -7.32 4.84
N GLU A 379 -17.71 -6.47 4.82
CA GLU A 379 -17.69 -5.18 4.11
C GLU A 379 -17.36 -4.06 5.11
N GLY A 380 -16.38 -3.23 4.77
CA GLY A 380 -15.97 -2.05 5.51
C GLY A 380 -16.61 -0.80 4.94
N LYS A 381 -17.21 0.05 5.81
CA LYS A 381 -17.76 1.33 5.34
C LYS A 381 -17.66 2.44 6.36
N LYS A 382 -17.80 3.67 5.88
CA LYS A 382 -18.10 4.79 6.76
C LYS A 382 -19.51 4.65 7.30
N TYR A 383 -19.71 5.06 8.54
CA TYR A 383 -20.99 4.98 9.23
C TYR A 383 -22.15 5.61 8.44
N GLU A 384 -21.90 6.75 7.77
CA GLU A 384 -22.89 7.45 6.93
C GLU A 384 -23.43 6.59 5.77
N PHE A 385 -22.70 5.56 5.33
CA PHE A 385 -23.06 4.67 4.23
C PHE A 385 -23.49 3.27 4.70
N ARG A 386 -23.84 3.10 5.98
CA ARG A 386 -24.13 1.77 6.56
C ARG A 386 -25.22 0.98 5.83
N HIS A 387 -26.32 1.62 5.40
CA HIS A 387 -27.40 0.93 4.69
C HIS A 387 -26.92 0.37 3.35
N LYS A 388 -26.10 1.15 2.62
CA LYS A 388 -25.47 0.68 1.38
C LYS A 388 -24.53 -0.49 1.62
N ALA A 389 -23.75 -0.46 2.71
CA ALA A 389 -22.86 -1.57 3.07
C ALA A 389 -23.65 -2.87 3.34
N ILE A 390 -24.83 -2.77 3.97
CA ILE A 390 -25.73 -3.91 4.20
C ILE A 390 -26.22 -4.48 2.87
N GLU A 391 -26.65 -3.63 1.93
CA GLU A 391 -27.05 -4.06 0.58
C GLU A 391 -25.91 -4.77 -0.16
N GLU A 392 -24.68 -4.26 -0.03
CA GLU A 392 -23.48 -4.78 -0.70
C GLU A 392 -23.12 -6.22 -0.27
N LEU A 393 -23.49 -6.64 0.95
CA LEU A 393 -23.28 -8.01 1.45
C LEU A 393 -23.92 -9.07 0.53
N ASN A 394 -25.01 -8.74 -0.16
CA ASN A 394 -25.68 -9.67 -1.07
C ASN A 394 -24.81 -10.07 -2.26
N ASN A 395 -23.79 -9.28 -2.59
CA ASN A 395 -22.94 -9.51 -3.75
C ASN A 395 -21.78 -10.49 -3.50
N PHE A 396 -21.65 -11.05 -2.30
CA PHE A 396 -20.54 -11.93 -1.93
C PHE A 396 -20.68 -13.41 -2.35
N GLU A 397 -21.74 -13.78 -3.08
CA GLU A 397 -21.98 -15.17 -3.47
C GLU A 397 -20.83 -15.79 -4.29
N GLU A 398 -20.27 -15.03 -5.25
CA GLU A 398 -19.20 -15.54 -6.11
C GLU A 398 -17.90 -15.77 -5.36
N ILE A 399 -17.50 -14.86 -4.46
CA ILE A 399 -16.29 -15.03 -3.65
C ILE A 399 -16.46 -16.23 -2.69
N GLU A 400 -17.65 -16.39 -2.12
CA GLU A 400 -17.96 -17.50 -1.23
C GLU A 400 -17.93 -18.84 -1.96
N LYS A 401 -18.54 -18.93 -3.14
CA LYS A 401 -18.57 -20.16 -3.94
C LYS A 401 -17.18 -20.54 -4.43
N ARG A 402 -16.42 -19.61 -5.00
CA ARG A 402 -15.15 -19.89 -5.67
C ARG A 402 -14.00 -20.15 -4.71
N TYR A 403 -14.00 -19.48 -3.56
CA TYR A 403 -12.89 -19.52 -2.62
C TYR A 403 -13.29 -20.15 -1.29
N ILE A 404 -14.24 -19.55 -0.57
CA ILE A 404 -14.58 -20.00 0.79
C ILE A 404 -15.09 -21.45 0.80
N LYS A 405 -16.18 -21.74 0.08
CA LYS A 405 -16.78 -23.10 0.02
C LYS A 405 -15.83 -24.12 -0.62
N LYS A 406 -14.97 -23.68 -1.54
CA LYS A 406 -13.97 -24.54 -2.19
C LYS A 406 -12.87 -24.99 -1.22
N TYR A 407 -12.30 -24.05 -0.47
CA TYR A 407 -11.12 -24.33 0.38
C TYR A 407 -11.48 -24.62 1.85
N TYR A 408 -12.65 -24.17 2.30
CA TYR A 408 -13.19 -24.32 3.66
C TYR A 408 -14.65 -24.82 3.63
N PRO A 409 -14.97 -25.97 3.00
CA PRO A 409 -16.34 -26.42 2.74
C PRO A 409 -17.20 -26.68 3.99
N LYS A 410 -16.56 -26.93 5.15
CA LYS A 410 -17.23 -27.22 6.41
C LYS A 410 -17.54 -25.97 7.24
N TYR A 411 -17.03 -24.81 6.83
CA TYR A 411 -17.17 -23.58 7.61
C TYR A 411 -18.48 -22.89 7.28
N LYS A 412 -19.20 -22.48 8.33
CA LYS A 412 -20.39 -21.63 8.19
C LYS A 412 -19.94 -20.23 7.83
N ILE A 413 -20.59 -19.64 6.83
CA ILE A 413 -20.27 -18.28 6.39
C ILE A 413 -21.20 -17.29 7.08
N ILE A 414 -20.62 -16.26 7.69
CA ILE A 414 -21.31 -15.12 8.29
C ILE A 414 -20.92 -13.88 7.49
N ARG A 415 -21.91 -13.16 6.96
CA ARG A 415 -21.69 -11.85 6.34
C ARG A 415 -21.95 -10.76 7.38
N THR A 416 -21.08 -9.76 7.44
CA THR A 416 -21.26 -8.65 8.39
C THR A 416 -20.62 -7.36 7.90
N VAL A 417 -21.12 -6.23 8.40
CA VAL A 417 -20.53 -4.91 8.15
C VAL A 417 -19.67 -4.48 9.33
N VAL A 418 -18.50 -3.92 9.03
CA VAL A 418 -17.64 -3.19 9.96
C VAL A 418 -17.64 -1.72 9.59
N LEU A 419 -17.97 -0.86 10.55
CA LEU A 419 -18.09 0.57 10.35
C LEU A 419 -16.98 1.37 11.03
N TYR A 420 -16.67 2.51 10.43
CA TYR A 420 -15.93 3.59 11.06
C TYR A 420 -16.65 4.93 10.90
N GLY A 421 -16.54 5.80 11.91
CA GLY A 421 -17.08 7.16 11.88
C GLY A 421 -18.30 7.34 12.77
N GLY A 422 -19.00 8.47 12.64
CA GLY A 422 -20.10 8.79 13.56
C GLY A 422 -19.65 8.99 15.02
N HIS A 423 -20.63 9.16 15.91
CA HIS A 423 -20.44 9.30 17.37
C HIS A 423 -21.37 8.38 18.17
N GLU A 424 -22.06 7.48 17.47
CA GLU A 424 -23.03 6.56 18.03
C GLU A 424 -22.36 5.56 18.95
N ARG A 425 -23.11 5.14 19.96
CA ARG A 425 -22.70 4.14 20.97
C ARG A 425 -23.56 2.89 20.96
N LYS A 426 -24.50 2.83 20.02
CA LYS A 426 -25.43 1.72 19.80
C LYS A 426 -25.70 1.62 18.31
N ILE A 427 -25.91 0.41 17.84
CA ILE A 427 -26.27 0.09 16.46
C ILE A 427 -27.50 -0.80 16.51
N ILE A 428 -28.47 -0.56 15.63
CA ILE A 428 -29.75 -1.27 15.62
C ILE A 428 -29.88 -2.28 14.48
N GLU A 429 -29.08 -2.13 13.43
CA GLU A 429 -29.07 -3.03 12.30
C GLU A 429 -28.32 -4.32 12.67
N ILE A 430 -28.92 -5.48 12.36
CA ILE A 430 -28.46 -6.79 12.82
C ILE A 430 -27.21 -7.24 12.04
N GLU A 431 -27.06 -6.79 10.81
CA GLU A 431 -25.98 -7.12 9.88
C GLU A 431 -24.66 -6.42 10.25
N ILE A 432 -24.73 -5.33 11.03
CA ILE A 432 -23.55 -4.61 11.49
C ILE A 432 -22.97 -5.34 12.69
N GLY A 433 -21.75 -5.86 12.55
CA GLY A 433 -21.06 -6.57 13.61
C GLY A 433 -20.27 -5.64 14.53
N PHE A 434 -19.78 -4.52 14.01
CA PHE A 434 -18.93 -3.61 14.78
C PHE A 434 -18.92 -2.19 14.21
N LEU A 435 -18.84 -1.21 15.11
CA LEU A 435 -18.57 0.20 14.82
C LEU A 435 -17.41 0.68 15.69
N LEU A 436 -16.37 1.22 15.04
CA LEU A 436 -15.39 2.10 15.67
C LEU A 436 -15.80 3.55 15.42
N ASN A 437 -16.30 4.25 16.44
CA ASN A 437 -16.73 5.63 16.24
C ASN A 437 -15.56 6.64 16.31
N LYS A 438 -15.81 7.92 15.97
CA LYS A 438 -14.77 8.96 15.98
C LYS A 438 -14.17 9.25 17.37
N ASN A 439 -14.86 8.87 18.44
CA ASN A 439 -14.36 9.03 19.82
C ASN A 439 -13.49 7.85 20.26
N GLY A 440 -13.40 6.78 19.46
CA GLY A 440 -12.72 5.54 19.82
C GLY A 440 -13.57 4.57 20.63
N ASP A 441 -14.89 4.77 20.72
CA ASP A 441 -15.77 3.78 21.36
C ASP A 441 -15.81 2.50 20.51
N LEU A 442 -15.73 1.34 21.19
CA LEU A 442 -15.76 0.01 20.59
C LEU A 442 -17.18 -0.54 20.67
N VAL A 443 -17.99 -0.31 19.64
CA VAL A 443 -19.42 -0.61 19.67
C VAL A 443 -19.69 -1.92 18.94
N LEU A 444 -20.05 -2.96 19.69
CA LEU A 444 -20.55 -4.21 19.13
C LEU A 444 -22.00 -4.02 18.64
N GLY A 445 -22.34 -4.66 17.52
CA GLY A 445 -23.72 -4.66 17.00
C GLY A 445 -24.71 -5.46 17.86
N ILE A 446 -25.96 -5.58 17.40
CA ILE A 446 -26.98 -6.40 18.10
C ILE A 446 -26.58 -7.88 18.10
N LYS A 447 -26.12 -8.38 16.95
CA LYS A 447 -25.75 -9.79 16.77
C LYS A 447 -24.36 -9.89 16.13
N PRO A 448 -23.32 -9.41 16.81
CA PRO A 448 -21.98 -9.41 16.26
C PRO A 448 -21.47 -10.86 16.19
N PRO A 449 -20.58 -11.19 15.24
CA PRO A 449 -19.87 -12.46 15.27
C PRO A 449 -19.23 -12.72 16.66
N GLU A 450 -19.31 -13.95 17.15
CA GLU A 450 -18.75 -14.30 18.47
C GLU A 450 -17.24 -14.02 18.53
N LEU A 451 -16.54 -14.21 17.40
CA LEU A 451 -15.14 -13.84 17.25
C LEU A 451 -14.86 -12.37 17.60
N PHE A 452 -15.77 -11.44 17.26
CA PHE A 452 -15.61 -10.02 17.61
C PHE A 452 -15.83 -9.79 19.09
N LYS A 453 -16.80 -10.48 19.70
CA LYS A 453 -17.05 -10.38 21.15
C LYS A 453 -15.81 -10.81 21.93
N ASP A 454 -15.24 -11.97 21.57
CA ASP A 454 -14.02 -12.50 22.19
C ASP A 454 -12.86 -11.53 22.01
N ALA A 455 -12.65 -11.04 20.79
CA ALA A 455 -11.56 -10.12 20.45
C ALA A 455 -11.62 -8.83 21.30
N ILE A 456 -12.79 -8.18 21.36
CA ILE A 456 -12.97 -6.93 22.11
C ILE A 456 -12.89 -7.18 23.61
N LYS A 457 -13.50 -8.25 24.12
CA LYS A 457 -13.42 -8.61 25.54
C LYS A 457 -11.96 -8.84 25.95
N ASN A 458 -11.24 -9.69 25.24
CA ASN A 458 -9.84 -10.02 25.55
C ASN A 458 -8.91 -8.80 25.44
N LEU A 459 -9.19 -7.87 24.53
CA LEU A 459 -8.46 -6.59 24.47
C LEU A 459 -8.71 -5.74 25.72
N ILE A 460 -9.97 -5.62 26.16
CA ILE A 460 -10.32 -4.85 27.36
C ILE A 460 -9.72 -5.50 28.60
N ASP A 461 -9.85 -6.82 28.74
CA ASP A 461 -9.30 -7.59 29.85
C ASP A 461 -7.76 -7.51 29.88
N PHE A 462 -7.08 -7.45 28.74
CA PHE A 462 -5.63 -7.25 28.70
C PHE A 462 -5.20 -5.91 29.33
N TRP A 463 -5.98 -4.84 29.14
CA TRP A 463 -5.65 -3.51 29.65
C TRP A 463 -6.19 -3.24 31.06
N PHE A 464 -7.29 -3.88 31.47
CA PHE A 464 -8.05 -3.54 32.68
C PHE A 464 -8.53 -4.74 33.51
N GLY A 465 -8.22 -5.96 33.10
CA GLY A 465 -8.61 -7.19 33.76
C GLY A 465 -7.65 -7.65 34.85
#